data_AF-A0A2H4X6J4-F1
#
_entry.id   AF-A0A2H4X6J4-F1
#
_cell.length_a   1.000
_cell.length_b   1.000
_cell.length_c   1.000
_cell.angle_alpha   90.00
_cell.angle_beta   90.00
_cell.angle_gamma   90.00
#
_symmetry.space_group_name_H-M   'P 1'
#
loop_
_entity.id
_entity.type
_entity.pdbx_description
1 polymer ?
#
loop_
_entity_poly.entity_id
_entity_poly.type
_entity_poly.pdbx_seq_one_letter_code
_entity_poly.pdbx_strand_id
1 'polypeptide(L)'
;ILQLRATDIDSQANANIKYRFVNEQAAHSVFEIDARSGLITTSGQVDREKREKYSLIVEASDQGKDPGPRSSTVKVEITVLDENDNVPQFSEKRYIVQIREDIKSHTEILRVTASDLDKDNNAMVHYNLISGNSRGQFSIDSLNGAIQVITPLDFETEREYTLKVRAQDSGRPPLSNNTGIIIVQVLDINDHAPIFVSTPFQVNVLENVPLGHSVIHIQAVDADYGENARMEYKLLGVSSTTPFVINSATGWITVSGQLDRETEERYMFGVEACDHGNPPLSASASVTISILDVNDNRPEFTQRDYFIRLNEDASVGTSVLSVTAIDRDVNSIISYQITGGNTRNRFAITTQGGAGLITLSLPLDYKQERRYVLTVTASDRILHDNCYVHINITDANTHRPVFQSVHYTADINEDRPIGSTVVIISATD
;
A
#
# COMPACT_ATOMS: atom_id res chain seq x y z
N ILE A 1 28.95 60.29 -42.69
CA ILE A 1 29.68 61.50 -43.12
C ILE A 1 29.05 62.00 -44.41
N LEU A 2 28.55 63.23 -44.44
CA LEU A 2 27.88 63.83 -45.61
C LEU A 2 28.48 65.21 -45.86
N GLN A 3 28.86 65.54 -47.10
CA GLN A 3 29.35 66.87 -47.45
C GLN A 3 28.30 67.61 -48.28
N LEU A 4 27.87 68.77 -47.79
CA LEU A 4 26.98 69.66 -48.53
C LEU A 4 27.80 70.62 -49.39
N ARG A 5 27.24 71.01 -50.53
CA ARG A 5 27.81 72.01 -51.43
C ARG A 5 26.74 72.99 -51.86
N ALA A 6 27.00 74.27 -51.61
CA ALA A 6 26.26 75.39 -52.18
C ALA A 6 27.18 76.15 -53.14
N THR A 7 26.59 76.85 -54.10
CA THR A 7 27.30 77.66 -55.10
C THR A 7 26.77 79.07 -55.07
N ASP A 8 27.68 80.04 -55.11
CA ASP A 8 27.37 81.46 -55.23
C ASP A 8 28.07 82.01 -56.49
N ILE A 9 27.35 82.79 -57.28
CA ILE A 9 27.82 83.33 -58.57
C ILE A 9 28.66 84.60 -58.41
N ASP A 10 28.69 85.18 -57.22
CA ASP A 10 29.45 86.40 -56.94
C ASP A 10 30.96 86.11 -56.83
N SER A 11 31.75 87.10 -56.40
CA SER A 11 33.20 86.96 -56.23
C SER A 11 33.66 87.39 -54.84
N GLN A 12 34.81 86.87 -54.41
CA GLN A 12 35.45 87.21 -53.13
C GLN A 12 34.50 86.98 -51.92
N ALA A 13 34.35 87.96 -51.02
CA ALA A 13 33.56 87.80 -49.80
C ALA A 13 32.07 87.50 -50.07
N ASN A 14 31.53 88.02 -51.18
CA ASN A 14 30.14 87.75 -51.58
C ASN A 14 29.96 86.33 -52.15
N ALA A 15 31.04 85.62 -52.50
CA ALA A 15 30.98 84.22 -52.93
C ALA A 15 31.39 83.22 -51.84
N ASN A 16 31.92 83.71 -50.71
CA ASN A 16 32.54 82.87 -49.70
C ASN A 16 31.50 82.35 -48.71
N ILE A 17 31.00 81.14 -48.99
CA ILE A 17 29.89 80.53 -48.25
C ILE A 17 30.36 79.97 -46.90
N LYS A 18 29.57 80.22 -45.86
CA LYS A 18 29.66 79.55 -44.56
C LYS A 18 28.42 78.71 -44.29
N TYR A 19 28.63 77.54 -43.70
CA TYR A 19 27.57 76.61 -43.32
C TYR A 19 27.31 76.62 -41.81
N ARG A 20 26.04 76.51 -41.41
CA ARG A 20 25.65 76.27 -40.01
C ARG A 20 24.28 75.59 -39.91
N PHE A 21 24.01 74.95 -38.78
CA PHE A 21 22.66 74.48 -38.44
C PHE A 21 21.78 75.63 -37.90
N VAL A 22 20.51 75.67 -38.31
CA VAL A 22 19.53 76.71 -37.94
C VAL A 22 18.48 76.20 -36.95
N ASN A 23 18.20 74.90 -36.95
CA ASN A 23 17.09 74.26 -36.25
C ASN A 23 17.54 72.87 -35.75
N GLU A 24 17.21 72.54 -34.50
CA GLU A 24 17.47 71.30 -33.74
C GLU A 24 18.67 71.31 -32.76
N GLN A 25 18.48 71.91 -31.57
CA GLN A 25 19.45 71.83 -30.45
C GLN A 25 19.81 70.38 -30.07
N ALA A 26 18.86 69.45 -30.13
CA ALA A 26 19.09 68.03 -29.82
C ALA A 26 19.94 67.29 -30.88
N ALA A 27 20.05 67.84 -32.09
CA ALA A 27 20.89 67.26 -33.13
C ALA A 27 22.32 67.84 -33.07
N HIS A 28 22.51 69.03 -32.46
CA HIS A 28 23.83 69.61 -32.22
C HIS A 28 24.68 68.81 -31.21
N SER A 29 24.05 67.99 -30.36
CA SER A 29 24.75 67.08 -29.45
C SER A 29 25.24 65.79 -30.11
N VAL A 30 24.84 65.53 -31.36
CA VAL A 30 25.13 64.28 -32.08
C VAL A 30 25.87 64.55 -33.40
N PHE A 31 25.57 65.66 -34.06
CA PHE A 31 26.17 66.08 -35.32
C PHE A 31 26.77 67.48 -35.21
N GLU A 32 27.87 67.68 -35.91
CA GLU A 32 28.51 68.98 -36.13
C GLU A 32 28.70 69.22 -37.63
N ILE A 33 28.80 70.49 -38.02
CA ILE A 33 29.06 70.89 -39.41
C ILE A 33 30.28 71.79 -39.48
N ASP A 34 31.24 71.42 -40.32
CA ASP A 34 32.38 72.28 -40.60
C ASP A 34 31.94 73.51 -41.40
N ALA A 35 32.14 74.69 -40.82
CA ALA A 35 31.60 75.94 -41.35
C ALA A 35 32.18 76.34 -42.71
N ARG A 36 33.30 75.75 -43.17
CA ARG A 36 33.95 76.10 -44.44
C ARG A 36 33.66 75.08 -45.54
N SER A 37 33.76 73.80 -45.22
CA SER A 37 33.65 72.70 -46.18
C SER A 37 32.23 72.17 -46.34
N GLY A 38 31.32 72.49 -45.41
CA GLY A 38 29.97 71.93 -45.38
C GLY A 38 29.93 70.44 -45.00
N LEU A 39 31.01 69.91 -44.43
CA LEU A 39 31.09 68.52 -43.99
C LEU A 39 30.33 68.32 -42.68
N ILE A 40 29.35 67.42 -42.67
CA ILE A 40 28.63 66.98 -41.47
C ILE A 40 29.31 65.72 -40.92
N THR A 41 29.79 65.81 -39.68
CA THR A 41 30.41 64.73 -38.91
C THR A 41 29.59 64.44 -37.65
N THR A 42 29.76 63.24 -37.10
CA THR A 42 29.20 62.87 -35.80
C THR A 42 30.08 63.43 -34.69
N SER A 43 29.50 64.21 -33.78
CA SER A 43 30.18 64.76 -32.59
C SER A 43 29.87 63.99 -31.30
N GLY A 44 28.85 63.11 -31.32
CA GLY A 44 28.44 62.26 -30.19
C GLY A 44 28.05 60.84 -30.63
N GLN A 45 27.65 60.01 -29.67
CA GLN A 45 27.13 58.67 -29.96
C GLN A 45 25.76 58.77 -30.65
N VAL A 46 25.60 57.99 -31.71
CA VAL A 46 24.33 57.81 -32.41
C VAL A 46 23.75 56.48 -31.94
N ASP A 47 22.48 56.48 -31.56
CA ASP A 47 21.78 55.31 -31.00
C ASP A 47 20.37 55.34 -31.59
N ARG A 48 20.04 54.30 -32.38
CA ARG A 48 18.81 54.24 -33.16
C ARG A 48 17.61 54.00 -32.23
N GLU A 49 17.80 53.18 -31.20
CA GLU A 49 16.83 52.79 -30.18
C GLU A 49 16.38 54.02 -29.38
N LYS A 50 17.26 55.02 -29.22
CA LYS A 50 16.90 56.34 -28.69
C LYS A 50 16.25 57.26 -29.73
N ARG A 51 16.81 57.37 -30.94
CA ARG A 51 16.28 58.25 -31.99
C ARG A 51 16.69 57.79 -33.40
N GLU A 52 15.71 57.29 -34.17
CA GLU A 52 15.92 56.78 -35.54
C GLU A 52 16.15 57.88 -36.60
N LYS A 53 15.56 59.08 -36.42
CA LYS A 53 15.56 60.14 -37.44
C LYS A 53 15.88 61.52 -36.90
N TYR A 54 16.71 62.24 -37.65
CA TYR A 54 17.07 63.63 -37.42
C TYR A 54 16.70 64.48 -38.63
N SER A 55 16.23 65.70 -38.40
CA SER A 55 15.77 66.61 -39.46
C SER A 55 16.45 67.96 -39.26
N LEU A 56 17.64 68.08 -39.84
CA LEU A 56 18.50 69.25 -39.71
C LEU A 56 18.12 70.29 -40.77
N ILE A 57 18.12 71.58 -40.39
CA ILE A 57 18.10 72.67 -41.38
C ILE A 57 19.49 73.26 -41.43
N VAL A 58 20.13 73.16 -42.60
CA VAL A 58 21.45 73.75 -42.85
C VAL A 58 21.26 75.04 -43.62
N GLU A 59 21.86 76.12 -43.14
CA GLU A 59 21.98 77.39 -43.85
C GLU A 59 23.35 77.48 -44.51
N ALA A 60 23.35 77.87 -45.79
CA ALA A 60 24.52 78.36 -46.50
C ALA A 60 24.37 79.88 -46.66
N SER A 61 25.28 80.65 -46.07
CA SER A 61 25.29 82.11 -46.10
C SER A 61 26.57 82.63 -46.72
N ASP A 62 26.47 83.60 -47.63
CA ASP A 62 27.64 84.36 -48.09
C ASP A 62 28.21 85.25 -46.96
N GLN A 63 29.30 85.97 -47.25
CA GLN A 63 29.94 86.90 -46.30
C GLN A 63 29.87 88.36 -46.79
N GLY A 64 28.84 88.71 -47.57
CA GLY A 64 28.57 90.08 -48.02
C GLY A 64 28.23 91.03 -46.87
N LYS A 65 28.62 92.31 -47.01
CA LYS A 65 28.46 93.33 -45.96
C LYS A 65 27.35 94.34 -46.21
N ASP A 66 27.13 94.74 -47.47
CA ASP A 66 26.08 95.67 -47.89
C ASP A 66 25.34 95.10 -49.11
N PRO A 67 24.01 94.89 -49.08
CA PRO A 67 23.04 95.25 -48.02
C PRO A 67 23.01 94.29 -46.81
N GLY A 68 23.92 93.31 -46.77
CA GLY A 68 24.01 92.26 -45.76
C GLY A 68 24.23 90.89 -46.43
N PRO A 69 24.53 89.84 -45.65
CA PRO A 69 24.76 88.52 -46.23
C PRO A 69 23.44 87.90 -46.72
N ARG A 70 23.49 87.19 -47.85
CA ARG A 70 22.35 86.39 -48.33
C ARG A 70 22.52 84.93 -47.95
N SER A 71 21.41 84.26 -47.68
CA SER A 71 21.42 82.86 -47.29
C SER A 71 20.33 82.04 -47.98
N SER A 72 20.58 80.74 -48.05
CA SER A 72 19.61 79.72 -48.45
C SER A 72 19.64 78.58 -47.45
N THR A 73 18.51 77.89 -47.27
CA THR A 73 18.40 76.77 -46.34
C THR A 73 18.02 75.50 -47.06
N VAL A 74 18.53 74.38 -46.58
CA VAL A 74 18.16 73.04 -47.05
C VAL A 74 17.84 72.14 -45.85
N LYS A 75 16.81 71.30 -46.02
CA LYS A 75 16.46 70.27 -45.06
C LYS A 75 17.31 69.02 -45.33
N VAL A 76 18.01 68.55 -44.32
CA VAL A 76 18.80 67.31 -44.33
C VAL A 76 18.13 66.30 -43.41
N GLU A 77 17.62 65.22 -43.98
CA GLU A 77 17.04 64.10 -43.23
C GLU A 77 18.11 63.03 -43.05
N ILE A 78 18.51 62.79 -41.82
CA ILE A 78 19.43 61.70 -41.46
C ILE A 78 18.59 60.58 -40.86
N THR A 79 18.65 59.41 -41.49
CA THR A 79 18.10 58.16 -40.93
C THR A 79 19.26 57.36 -40.37
N VAL A 80 19.16 56.99 -39.10
CA VAL A 80 20.12 56.11 -38.43
C VAL A 80 19.80 54.68 -38.87
N LEU A 81 20.80 53.97 -39.38
CA LEU A 81 20.68 52.55 -39.70
C LEU A 81 20.86 51.72 -38.42
N ASP A 82 20.17 50.60 -38.38
CA ASP A 82 20.20 49.64 -37.28
C ASP A 82 21.49 48.82 -37.29
N GLU A 83 22.02 48.52 -36.11
CA GLU A 83 23.11 47.57 -35.88
C GLU A 83 22.61 46.57 -34.82
N ASN A 84 23.07 45.31 -34.88
CA ASN A 84 22.65 44.29 -33.92
C ASN A 84 23.42 44.45 -32.60
N ASP A 85 23.01 45.41 -31.76
CA ASP A 85 23.68 45.76 -30.51
C ASP A 85 22.83 45.55 -29.25
N ASN A 86 21.58 45.11 -29.41
CA ASN A 86 20.74 44.63 -28.31
C ASN A 86 20.63 43.11 -28.34
N VAL A 87 20.42 42.52 -27.16
CA VAL A 87 20.16 41.07 -27.04
C VAL A 87 18.69 40.87 -26.70
N PRO A 88 18.06 39.76 -27.14
CA PRO A 88 16.68 39.48 -26.78
C PRO A 88 16.50 39.41 -25.26
N GLN A 89 15.47 40.05 -24.72
CA GLN A 89 15.16 40.06 -23.29
C GLN A 89 13.87 39.31 -23.02
N PHE A 90 13.95 38.24 -22.22
CA PHE A 90 12.75 37.54 -21.74
C PHE A 90 11.88 38.47 -20.89
N SER A 91 10.56 38.33 -21.05
CA SER A 91 9.58 39.06 -20.23
C SER A 91 9.67 38.69 -18.74
N GLU A 92 9.98 37.43 -18.45
CA GLU A 92 10.11 36.91 -17.08
C GLU A 92 11.46 36.21 -16.90
N LYS A 93 11.99 36.28 -15.67
CA LYS A 93 13.21 35.52 -15.30
C LYS A 93 12.93 34.04 -15.13
N ARG A 94 11.70 33.68 -14.73
CA ARG A 94 11.26 32.32 -14.44
C ARG A 94 9.79 32.16 -14.81
N TYR A 95 9.48 31.08 -15.52
CA TYR A 95 8.11 30.66 -15.80
C TYR A 95 7.84 29.37 -15.01
N ILE A 96 6.71 29.31 -14.32
CA ILE A 96 6.31 28.12 -13.55
C ILE A 96 4.95 27.67 -14.06
N VAL A 97 4.83 26.39 -14.38
CA VAL A 97 3.57 25.80 -14.81
C VAL A 97 3.37 24.46 -14.11
N GLN A 98 2.13 24.19 -13.71
CA GLN A 98 1.70 22.90 -13.17
C GLN A 98 0.82 22.22 -14.20
N ILE A 99 1.18 20.98 -14.55
CA ILE A 99 0.44 20.18 -15.55
C ILE A 99 0.25 18.76 -15.02
N ARG A 100 -0.90 18.17 -15.30
CA ARG A 100 -1.18 16.78 -14.98
C ARG A 100 -0.35 15.85 -15.88
N GLU A 101 0.03 14.68 -15.39
CA GLU A 101 0.78 13.73 -16.22
C GLU A 101 -0.06 13.15 -17.37
N ASP A 102 -1.38 13.05 -17.18
CA ASP A 102 -2.37 12.61 -18.17
C ASP A 102 -2.63 13.63 -19.30
N ILE A 103 -1.85 14.73 -19.34
CA ILE A 103 -1.95 15.75 -20.38
C ILE A 103 -1.69 15.13 -21.75
N LYS A 104 -2.57 15.44 -22.71
CA LYS A 104 -2.43 14.93 -24.07
C LYS A 104 -1.19 15.50 -24.74
N SER A 105 -0.49 14.65 -25.48
CA SER A 105 0.57 15.08 -26.39
C SER A 105 0.07 16.17 -27.35
N HIS A 106 0.99 17.06 -27.72
CA HIS A 106 0.80 18.27 -28.52
C HIS A 106 -0.03 19.37 -27.86
N THR A 107 -0.31 19.27 -26.56
CA THR A 107 -0.93 20.38 -25.81
C THR A 107 0.10 21.46 -25.52
N GLU A 108 -0.24 22.72 -25.82
CA GLU A 108 0.54 23.89 -25.41
C GLU A 108 0.36 24.13 -23.91
N ILE A 109 1.45 24.11 -23.15
CA ILE A 109 1.45 24.25 -21.69
C ILE A 109 1.83 25.66 -21.24
N LEU A 110 2.63 26.36 -22.04
CA LEU A 110 3.18 27.66 -21.72
C LEU A 110 3.67 28.31 -23.00
N ARG A 111 3.71 29.64 -23.02
CA ARG A 111 4.37 30.41 -24.07
C ARG A 111 5.36 31.39 -23.44
N VAL A 112 6.62 31.27 -23.81
CA VAL A 112 7.64 32.26 -23.43
C VAL A 112 7.68 33.40 -24.43
N THR A 113 8.04 34.59 -23.95
CA THR A 113 8.19 35.76 -24.79
C THR A 113 9.49 36.47 -24.47
N ALA A 114 10.21 36.86 -25.50
CA ALA A 114 11.34 37.76 -25.42
C ALA A 114 11.19 38.86 -26.47
N SER A 115 11.64 40.06 -26.12
CA SER A 115 11.65 41.22 -27.00
C SER A 115 13.07 41.71 -27.22
N ASP A 116 13.36 42.10 -28.45
CA ASP A 116 14.60 42.76 -28.82
C ASP A 116 14.29 44.20 -29.26
N LEU A 117 15.18 45.14 -28.96
CA LEU A 117 14.97 46.56 -29.23
C LEU A 117 15.42 46.98 -30.63
N ASP A 118 16.18 46.13 -31.33
CA ASP A 118 16.71 46.38 -32.67
C ASP A 118 15.59 46.38 -33.74
N LYS A 119 15.94 46.29 -35.03
CA LYS A 119 14.97 46.33 -36.13
C LYS A 119 15.07 45.14 -37.07
N ASP A 120 13.94 44.79 -37.69
CA ASP A 120 13.85 43.75 -38.72
C ASP A 120 14.46 42.41 -38.24
N ASN A 121 15.45 41.86 -38.95
CA ASN A 121 16.09 40.60 -38.57
C ASN A 121 16.86 40.68 -37.24
N ASN A 122 17.41 41.84 -36.89
CA ASN A 122 18.11 42.04 -35.63
C ASN A 122 17.14 41.99 -34.44
N ALA A 123 15.85 42.27 -34.66
CA ALA A 123 14.81 42.08 -33.64
C ALA A 123 13.98 40.79 -33.79
N MET A 124 14.26 39.97 -34.81
CA MET A 124 13.51 38.73 -35.05
C MET A 124 14.01 37.62 -34.14
N VAL A 125 13.29 37.39 -33.04
CA VAL A 125 13.64 36.42 -32.00
C VAL A 125 13.24 35.00 -32.38
N HIS A 126 14.18 34.08 -32.21
CA HIS A 126 13.99 32.64 -32.27
C HIS A 126 14.23 31.95 -30.92
N TYR A 127 13.40 30.96 -30.60
CA TYR A 127 13.46 30.22 -29.35
C TYR A 127 14.02 28.80 -29.51
N ASN A 128 14.78 28.33 -28.52
CA ASN A 128 15.30 26.96 -28.48
C ASN A 128 15.45 26.43 -27.04
N LEU A 129 15.13 25.16 -26.82
CA LEU A 129 15.41 24.43 -25.57
C LEU A 129 16.87 23.98 -25.57
N ILE A 130 17.67 24.54 -24.68
CA ILE A 130 19.12 24.28 -24.63
C ILE A 130 19.53 23.25 -23.57
N SER A 131 18.71 23.01 -22.55
CA SER A 131 18.92 21.95 -21.55
C SER A 131 17.65 21.65 -20.74
N GLY A 132 17.67 20.56 -19.95
CA GLY A 132 16.56 20.18 -19.07
C GLY A 132 15.53 19.25 -19.71
N ASN A 133 15.66 19.00 -21.02
CA ASN A 133 14.76 18.14 -21.80
C ASN A 133 15.47 16.85 -22.26
N SER A 134 16.21 16.19 -21.37
CA SER A 134 17.02 15.00 -21.70
C SER A 134 16.19 13.81 -22.21
N ARG A 135 14.92 13.73 -21.78
CA ARG A 135 13.97 12.70 -22.18
C ARG A 135 13.16 13.05 -23.44
N GLY A 136 13.32 14.26 -23.98
CA GLY A 136 12.63 14.70 -25.20
C GLY A 136 11.11 14.89 -25.04
N GLN A 137 10.65 15.18 -23.82
CA GLN A 137 9.23 15.34 -23.50
C GLN A 137 8.64 16.67 -23.96
N PHE A 138 9.47 17.70 -24.14
CA PHE A 138 9.00 19.02 -24.53
C PHE A 138 9.53 19.44 -25.90
N SER A 139 8.75 20.22 -26.62
CA SER A 139 9.22 21.00 -27.77
C SER A 139 8.94 22.47 -27.52
N ILE A 140 9.69 23.33 -28.22
CA ILE A 140 9.41 24.77 -28.30
C ILE A 140 9.26 25.17 -29.76
N ASP A 141 8.22 25.91 -30.06
CA ASP A 141 8.05 26.58 -31.34
C ASP A 141 9.05 27.73 -31.44
N SER A 142 9.90 27.67 -32.47
CA SER A 142 11.02 28.60 -32.61
C SER A 142 10.59 30.02 -32.95
N LEU A 143 9.36 30.25 -33.42
CA LEU A 143 8.89 31.58 -33.84
C LEU A 143 8.07 32.25 -32.75
N ASN A 144 7.25 31.47 -32.05
CA ASN A 144 6.21 32.02 -31.19
C ASN A 144 6.37 31.65 -29.70
N GLY A 145 7.40 30.86 -29.36
CA GLY A 145 7.78 30.50 -28.00
C GLY A 145 6.81 29.55 -27.29
N ALA A 146 5.85 28.96 -28.01
CA ALA A 146 4.92 27.98 -27.46
C ALA A 146 5.65 26.69 -27.11
N ILE A 147 5.41 26.19 -25.91
CA ILE A 147 5.99 24.94 -25.42
C ILE A 147 4.89 23.91 -25.35
N GLN A 148 5.17 22.76 -25.95
CA GLN A 148 4.24 21.64 -26.01
C GLN A 148 4.84 20.39 -25.39
N VAL A 149 3.98 19.57 -24.82
CA VAL A 149 4.31 18.20 -24.45
C VAL A 149 4.29 17.35 -25.71
N ILE A 150 5.33 16.56 -25.97
CA ILE A 150 5.45 15.71 -27.17
C ILE A 150 5.35 14.24 -26.80
N THR A 151 6.07 13.81 -25.77
CA THR A 151 5.92 12.46 -25.21
C THR A 151 5.16 12.51 -23.89
N PRO A 152 4.37 11.47 -23.54
CA PRO A 152 3.65 11.42 -22.29
C PRO A 152 4.55 11.69 -21.08
N LEU A 153 3.97 12.35 -20.09
CA LEU A 153 4.60 12.57 -18.80
C LEU A 153 4.23 11.41 -17.88
N ASP A 154 5.05 11.21 -16.87
CA ASP A 154 4.96 10.13 -15.89
C ASP A 154 5.56 10.70 -14.59
N PHE A 155 4.69 10.90 -13.60
CA PHE A 155 4.99 11.49 -12.31
C PHE A 155 5.87 10.55 -11.48
N GLU A 156 5.65 9.24 -11.56
CA GLU A 156 6.44 8.19 -10.89
C GLU A 156 7.88 8.20 -11.39
N THR A 157 8.09 8.56 -12.66
CA THR A 157 9.41 8.66 -13.27
C THR A 157 10.10 10.00 -13.01
N GLU A 158 9.41 11.13 -13.20
CA GLU A 158 10.02 12.47 -13.06
C GLU A 158 8.98 13.56 -12.78
N ARG A 159 9.08 14.16 -11.59
CA ARG A 159 8.08 15.07 -11.03
C ARG A 159 8.27 16.53 -11.41
N GLU A 160 9.49 16.93 -11.78
CA GLU A 160 9.78 18.32 -12.11
C GLU A 160 10.84 18.43 -13.22
N TYR A 161 10.59 19.32 -14.19
CA TYR A 161 11.55 19.65 -15.23
C TYR A 161 12.00 21.09 -15.11
N THR A 162 13.31 21.31 -15.03
CA THR A 162 13.90 22.65 -15.15
C THR A 162 14.47 22.83 -16.56
N LEU A 163 13.67 23.42 -17.45
CA LEU A 163 14.08 23.69 -18.83
C LEU A 163 14.81 25.03 -18.92
N LYS A 164 15.91 25.07 -19.67
CA LYS A 164 16.57 26.32 -20.05
C LYS A 164 16.24 26.65 -21.49
N VAL A 165 15.85 27.89 -21.72
CA VAL A 165 15.48 28.42 -23.03
C VAL A 165 16.48 29.49 -23.46
N ARG A 166 16.87 29.41 -24.73
CA ARG A 166 17.58 30.47 -25.44
C ARG A 166 16.59 31.29 -26.27
N ALA A 167 16.68 32.60 -26.16
CA ALA A 167 16.16 33.54 -27.15
C ALA A 167 17.35 34.09 -27.96
N GLN A 168 17.28 34.04 -29.28
CA GLN A 168 18.36 34.46 -30.17
C GLN A 168 17.77 35.27 -31.33
N ASP A 169 18.36 36.42 -31.64
CA ASP A 169 17.96 37.20 -32.81
C ASP A 169 18.47 36.59 -34.13
N SER A 170 18.03 37.18 -35.25
CA SER A 170 18.46 36.78 -36.60
C SER A 170 19.52 37.74 -37.18
N GLY A 171 20.19 38.52 -36.32
CA GLY A 171 21.23 39.45 -36.69
C GLY A 171 22.53 38.78 -37.12
N ARG A 172 23.50 39.59 -37.56
CA ARG A 172 24.81 39.11 -38.04
C ARG A 172 25.97 39.95 -37.46
N PRO A 173 26.71 39.44 -36.45
CA PRO A 173 26.54 38.15 -35.78
C PRO A 173 25.27 38.10 -34.93
N PRO A 174 24.66 36.90 -34.72
CA PRO A 174 23.46 36.79 -33.91
C PRO A 174 23.80 36.94 -32.43
N LEU A 175 22.97 37.66 -31.68
CA LEU A 175 23.09 37.78 -30.23
C LEU A 175 22.04 36.89 -29.56
N SER A 176 22.30 36.48 -28.32
CA SER A 176 21.42 35.53 -27.62
C SER A 176 21.42 35.73 -26.12
N ASN A 177 20.27 35.40 -25.54
CA ASN A 177 20.04 35.38 -24.12
C ASN A 177 19.63 33.97 -23.68
N ASN A 178 20.38 33.40 -22.73
CA ASN A 178 20.21 32.03 -22.23
C ASN A 178 19.69 31.99 -20.79
N THR A 179 19.11 33.08 -20.28
CA THR A 179 18.64 33.17 -18.88
C THR A 179 17.20 32.69 -18.67
N GLY A 180 16.47 32.36 -19.74
CA GLY A 180 15.09 31.86 -19.64
C GLY A 180 15.05 30.51 -18.91
N ILE A 181 14.35 30.46 -17.78
CA ILE A 181 14.17 29.24 -16.99
C ILE A 181 12.69 28.93 -16.89
N ILE A 182 12.34 27.67 -17.13
CA ILE A 182 10.97 27.16 -17.02
C ILE A 182 10.99 25.99 -16.06
N ILE A 183 10.09 26.04 -15.07
CA ILE A 183 9.87 24.96 -14.11
C ILE A 183 8.51 24.36 -14.44
N VAL A 184 8.53 23.13 -14.93
CA VAL A 184 7.32 22.34 -15.19
C VAL A 184 7.15 21.37 -14.04
N GLN A 185 6.11 21.56 -13.25
CA GLN A 185 5.75 20.68 -12.14
C GLN A 185 4.66 19.72 -12.62
N VAL A 186 4.95 18.44 -12.56
CA VAL A 186 4.00 17.39 -12.91
C VAL A 186 3.09 17.15 -11.71
N LEU A 187 1.78 17.14 -11.94
CA LEU A 187 0.77 16.79 -10.96
C LEU A 187 0.37 15.33 -11.17
N ASP A 188 0.50 14.57 -10.09
CA ASP A 188 0.16 13.16 -9.95
C ASP A 188 -1.32 12.87 -10.20
N ILE A 189 -1.59 11.81 -10.94
CA ILE A 189 -2.91 11.26 -11.27
C ILE A 189 -3.02 9.86 -10.68
N ASN A 190 -4.22 9.52 -10.22
CA ASN A 190 -4.49 8.17 -9.71
C ASN A 190 -4.57 7.16 -10.86
N ASP A 191 -3.43 6.69 -11.37
CA ASP A 191 -3.34 5.76 -12.49
C ASP A 191 -2.65 4.43 -12.14
N HIS A 192 -2.13 4.29 -10.92
CA HIS A 192 -1.72 3.01 -10.36
C HIS A 192 -2.75 2.49 -9.38
N ALA A 193 -3.08 1.19 -9.50
CA ALA A 193 -3.94 0.53 -8.53
C ALA A 193 -3.10 -0.13 -7.43
N PRO A 194 -3.62 -0.25 -6.19
CA PRO A 194 -2.95 -0.93 -5.11
C PRO A 194 -2.50 -2.35 -5.46
N ILE A 195 -1.30 -2.77 -5.03
CA ILE A 195 -0.78 -4.12 -5.24
C ILE A 195 -0.44 -4.76 -3.90
N PHE A 196 -1.06 -5.90 -3.60
CA PHE A 196 -0.75 -6.68 -2.40
C PHE A 196 0.65 -7.29 -2.44
N VAL A 197 1.37 -7.16 -1.33
CA VAL A 197 2.66 -7.79 -1.09
C VAL A 197 2.45 -9.16 -0.44
N SER A 198 3.22 -10.17 -0.85
CA SER A 198 3.25 -11.50 -0.21
C SER A 198 1.94 -12.30 -0.26
N THR A 199 1.29 -12.37 -1.44
CA THR A 199 0.19 -13.31 -1.68
C THR A 199 0.72 -14.73 -1.99
N PRO A 200 -0.01 -15.80 -1.61
CA PRO A 200 -1.30 -15.82 -0.92
C PRO A 200 -1.17 -15.57 0.60
N PHE A 201 -2.21 -14.99 1.21
CA PHE A 201 -2.27 -14.75 2.64
C PHE A 201 -2.79 -15.99 3.39
N GLN A 202 -1.89 -16.73 4.01
CA GLN A 202 -2.20 -17.93 4.78
C GLN A 202 -1.48 -17.91 6.13
N VAL A 203 -2.21 -18.19 7.20
CA VAL A 203 -1.65 -18.18 8.55
C VAL A 203 -2.37 -19.17 9.46
N ASN A 204 -1.67 -19.63 10.48
CA ASN A 204 -2.19 -20.48 11.53
C ASN A 204 -2.27 -19.70 12.85
N VAL A 205 -3.36 -19.85 13.60
CA VAL A 205 -3.56 -19.18 14.89
C VAL A 205 -4.11 -20.18 15.90
N LEU A 206 -3.63 -20.18 17.14
CA LEU A 206 -4.18 -21.04 18.20
C LEU A 206 -5.57 -20.54 18.61
N GLU A 207 -6.48 -21.45 18.97
CA GLU A 207 -7.84 -21.04 19.36
C GLU A 207 -7.90 -20.26 20.69
N ASN A 208 -6.95 -20.52 21.59
CA ASN A 208 -6.91 -19.89 22.91
C ASN A 208 -6.24 -18.51 22.95
N VAL A 209 -5.92 -17.90 21.79
CA VAL A 209 -5.31 -16.57 21.77
C VAL A 209 -6.27 -15.51 22.33
N PRO A 210 -5.76 -14.49 23.04
CA PRO A 210 -6.60 -13.44 23.59
C PRO A 210 -7.20 -12.54 22.50
N LEU A 211 -8.30 -11.87 22.83
CA LEU A 211 -8.87 -10.81 21.99
C LEU A 211 -7.82 -9.71 21.73
N GLY A 212 -7.79 -9.19 20.51
CA GLY A 212 -6.81 -8.22 20.03
C GLY A 212 -5.49 -8.85 19.57
N HIS A 213 -5.32 -10.17 19.65
CA HIS A 213 -4.14 -10.85 19.11
C HIS A 213 -3.99 -10.54 17.61
N SER A 214 -2.79 -10.15 17.20
CA SER A 214 -2.45 -9.85 15.80
C SER A 214 -2.20 -11.14 15.04
N VAL A 215 -2.97 -11.37 13.98
CA VAL A 215 -2.97 -12.64 13.23
C VAL A 215 -2.08 -12.54 12.00
N ILE A 216 -2.33 -11.55 11.14
CA ILE A 216 -1.57 -11.33 9.91
C ILE A 216 -1.63 -9.86 9.51
N HIS A 217 -0.54 -9.36 8.93
CA HIS A 217 -0.46 -8.02 8.35
C HIS A 217 -0.74 -8.10 6.86
N ILE A 218 -1.84 -7.50 6.43
CA ILE A 218 -2.17 -7.32 5.02
C ILE A 218 -1.52 -6.02 4.57
N GLN A 219 -0.66 -6.11 3.56
CA GLN A 219 0.07 -4.95 3.06
C GLN A 219 -0.11 -4.84 1.56
N ALA A 220 -0.50 -3.65 1.12
CA ALA A 220 -0.49 -3.24 -0.28
C ALA A 220 0.44 -2.04 -0.46
N VAL A 221 0.95 -1.88 -1.69
CA VAL A 221 1.72 -0.71 -2.11
C VAL A 221 1.05 -0.08 -3.32
N ASP A 222 1.13 1.23 -3.39
CA ASP A 222 0.67 2.02 -4.52
C ASP A 222 1.83 2.91 -4.98
N ALA A 223 1.97 3.09 -6.29
CA ALA A 223 3.09 3.83 -6.87
C ALA A 223 2.83 5.35 -6.89
N ASP A 224 1.56 5.76 -6.82
CA ASP A 224 1.13 7.15 -6.90
C ASP A 224 1.56 7.96 -5.64
N TYR A 225 1.09 9.20 -5.49
CA TYR A 225 1.52 10.08 -4.42
C TYR A 225 0.38 10.70 -3.60
N GLY A 226 0.65 10.91 -2.31
CA GLY A 226 -0.30 11.56 -1.41
C GLY A 226 -1.57 10.73 -1.22
N GLU A 227 -2.74 11.31 -1.49
CA GLU A 227 -4.03 10.60 -1.35
C GLU A 227 -4.20 9.50 -2.40
N ASN A 228 -3.60 9.63 -3.60
CA ASN A 228 -3.65 8.62 -4.65
C ASN A 228 -2.94 7.31 -4.24
N ALA A 229 -1.98 7.38 -3.31
CA ALA A 229 -1.34 6.18 -2.74
C ALA A 229 -1.72 5.89 -1.28
N ARG A 230 -2.63 6.67 -0.70
CA ARG A 230 -3.02 6.50 0.70
C ARG A 230 -4.00 5.34 0.80
N MET A 231 -3.60 4.29 1.50
CA MET A 231 -4.36 3.04 1.55
C MET A 231 -5.41 2.99 2.67
N GLU A 232 -6.55 2.41 2.35
CA GLU A 232 -7.57 1.94 3.30
C GLU A 232 -7.85 0.45 3.07
N TYR A 233 -7.88 -0.33 4.16
CA TYR A 233 -8.10 -1.77 4.13
C TYR A 233 -9.46 -2.17 4.70
N LYS A 234 -10.11 -3.16 4.08
CA LYS A 234 -11.37 -3.74 4.59
C LYS A 234 -11.47 -5.25 4.36
N LEU A 235 -12.22 -5.93 5.22
CA LEU A 235 -12.59 -7.32 5.02
C LEU A 235 -13.79 -7.41 4.06
N LEU A 236 -13.76 -8.39 3.15
CA LEU A 236 -14.80 -8.66 2.16
C LEU A 236 -15.43 -10.04 2.43
N GLY A 237 -16.74 -10.14 2.27
CA GLY A 237 -17.46 -11.41 2.37
C GLY A 237 -17.51 -12.00 3.79
N VAL A 238 -17.24 -11.18 4.82
CA VAL A 238 -17.32 -11.59 6.22
C VAL A 238 -18.75 -11.45 6.76
N SER A 239 -19.16 -12.38 7.63
CA SER A 239 -20.42 -12.29 8.38
C SER A 239 -20.26 -11.42 9.62
N SER A 240 -21.36 -10.98 10.23
CA SER A 240 -21.34 -10.29 11.53
C SER A 240 -20.81 -11.16 12.68
N THR A 241 -20.71 -12.48 12.48
CA THR A 241 -20.20 -13.45 13.46
C THR A 241 -18.73 -13.82 13.22
N THR A 242 -18.09 -13.27 12.18
CA THR A 242 -16.68 -13.57 11.89
C THR A 242 -15.80 -12.97 12.99
N PRO A 243 -14.96 -13.77 13.69
CA PRO A 243 -14.22 -13.33 14.88
C PRO A 243 -12.93 -12.56 14.54
N PHE A 244 -12.90 -11.85 13.41
CA PHE A 244 -11.75 -11.07 12.95
C PHE A 244 -12.17 -9.66 12.54
N VAL A 245 -11.29 -8.70 12.81
CA VAL A 245 -11.39 -7.32 12.32
C VAL A 245 -10.06 -6.89 11.73
N ILE A 246 -10.11 -6.02 10.72
CA ILE A 246 -8.94 -5.39 10.13
C ILE A 246 -8.87 -3.92 10.55
N ASN A 247 -7.67 -3.46 10.91
CA ASN A 247 -7.43 -2.04 11.07
C ASN A 247 -7.35 -1.39 9.68
N SER A 248 -8.23 -0.43 9.39
CA SER A 248 -8.34 0.15 8.05
C SER A 248 -7.12 0.96 7.62
N ALA A 249 -6.33 1.49 8.55
CA ALA A 249 -5.12 2.26 8.22
C ALA A 249 -3.86 1.40 8.16
N THR A 250 -3.76 0.37 9.00
CA THR A 250 -2.54 -0.43 9.12
C THR A 250 -2.61 -1.81 8.47
N GLY A 251 -3.78 -2.27 8.01
CA GLY A 251 -3.95 -3.58 7.40
C GLY A 251 -3.74 -4.78 8.34
N TRP A 252 -3.61 -4.55 9.65
CA TRP A 252 -3.47 -5.64 10.63
C TRP A 252 -4.82 -6.30 10.87
N ILE A 253 -4.89 -7.61 10.64
CA ILE A 253 -6.03 -8.44 11.04
C ILE A 253 -5.80 -8.92 12.47
N THR A 254 -6.80 -8.71 13.32
CA THR A 254 -6.78 -9.06 14.75
C THR A 254 -8.00 -9.87 15.13
N VAL A 255 -7.87 -10.66 16.20
CA VAL A 255 -8.97 -11.44 16.78
C VAL A 255 -9.95 -10.52 17.51
N SER A 256 -11.22 -10.54 17.12
CA SER A 256 -12.31 -9.75 17.73
C SER A 256 -13.35 -10.58 18.48
N GLY A 257 -13.37 -11.90 18.27
CA GLY A 257 -14.22 -12.86 18.97
C GLY A 257 -13.41 -14.07 19.44
N GLN A 258 -14.01 -14.89 20.31
CA GLN A 258 -13.38 -16.15 20.71
C GLN A 258 -13.26 -17.08 19.52
N LEU A 259 -12.12 -17.77 19.42
CA LEU A 259 -11.88 -18.82 18.45
C LEU A 259 -12.12 -20.16 19.15
N ASP A 260 -12.77 -21.06 18.43
CA ASP A 260 -13.08 -22.43 18.87
C ASP A 260 -12.97 -23.30 17.63
N ARG A 261 -11.93 -24.14 17.62
CA ARG A 261 -11.59 -24.99 16.49
C ARG A 261 -12.59 -26.14 16.34
N GLU A 262 -13.16 -26.63 17.44
CA GLU A 262 -14.23 -27.64 17.41
C GLU A 262 -15.51 -27.10 16.75
N THR A 263 -15.72 -25.78 16.80
CA THR A 263 -16.80 -25.11 16.07
C THR A 263 -16.42 -24.79 14.62
N GLU A 264 -15.26 -24.17 14.38
CA GLU A 264 -14.81 -23.78 13.04
C GLU A 264 -13.29 -23.88 12.90
N GLU A 265 -12.81 -24.84 12.11
CA GLU A 265 -11.37 -25.09 11.94
C GLU A 265 -10.67 -24.10 11.00
N ARG A 266 -11.43 -23.40 10.13
CA ARG A 266 -10.85 -22.56 9.09
C ARG A 266 -11.75 -21.41 8.67
N TYR A 267 -11.17 -20.21 8.62
CA TYR A 267 -11.83 -19.02 8.08
C TYR A 267 -11.23 -18.65 6.73
N MET A 268 -12.10 -18.36 5.76
CA MET A 268 -11.72 -17.89 4.43
C MET A 268 -12.59 -16.71 4.03
N PHE A 269 -11.95 -15.56 3.77
CA PHE A 269 -12.63 -14.33 3.38
C PHE A 269 -11.72 -13.50 2.46
N GLY A 270 -12.30 -12.48 1.83
CA GLY A 270 -11.55 -11.54 1.00
C GLY A 270 -11.01 -10.37 1.83
N VAL A 271 -9.99 -9.71 1.32
CA VAL A 271 -9.52 -8.41 1.77
C VAL A 271 -9.45 -7.47 0.57
N GLU A 272 -9.75 -6.20 0.79
CA GLU A 272 -9.58 -5.14 -0.20
C GLU A 272 -8.62 -4.10 0.35
N ALA A 273 -7.76 -3.61 -0.53
CA ALA A 273 -6.95 -2.41 -0.33
C ALA A 273 -7.41 -1.40 -1.38
N CYS A 274 -7.82 -0.21 -0.94
CA CYS A 274 -8.35 0.87 -1.76
C CYS A 274 -7.55 2.13 -1.49
N ASP A 275 -7.15 2.84 -2.54
CA ASP A 275 -6.56 4.16 -2.37
C ASP A 275 -7.62 5.23 -2.05
N HIS A 276 -7.18 6.47 -1.81
CA HIS A 276 -8.01 7.64 -1.62
C HIS A 276 -8.02 8.57 -2.86
N GLY A 277 -7.62 8.06 -4.02
CA GLY A 277 -7.60 8.80 -5.26
C GLY A 277 -8.99 9.08 -5.82
N ASN A 278 -9.05 9.81 -6.94
CA ASN A 278 -10.30 10.13 -7.63
C ASN A 278 -10.20 9.95 -9.15
N PRO A 279 -10.81 8.90 -9.73
CA PRO A 279 -11.58 7.85 -9.04
C PRO A 279 -10.67 6.96 -8.17
N PRO A 280 -11.19 6.37 -7.08
CA PRO A 280 -10.40 5.46 -6.26
C PRO A 280 -10.15 4.15 -7.00
N LEU A 281 -8.94 3.61 -6.88
CA LEU A 281 -8.57 2.29 -7.40
C LEU A 281 -8.40 1.31 -6.24
N SER A 282 -8.66 0.03 -6.52
CA SER A 282 -8.61 -1.00 -5.48
C SER A 282 -8.15 -2.34 -6.01
N ALA A 283 -7.62 -3.14 -5.10
CA ALA A 283 -7.27 -4.54 -5.33
C ALA A 283 -7.88 -5.43 -4.26
N SER A 284 -8.15 -6.68 -4.63
CA SER A 284 -8.71 -7.69 -3.73
C SER A 284 -7.84 -8.96 -3.70
N ALA A 285 -7.75 -9.58 -2.53
CA ALA A 285 -7.04 -10.85 -2.32
C ALA A 285 -7.80 -11.74 -1.33
N SER A 286 -7.49 -13.03 -1.31
CA SER A 286 -8.08 -13.98 -0.35
C SER A 286 -7.14 -14.21 0.84
N VAL A 287 -7.73 -14.32 2.02
CA VAL A 287 -7.06 -14.68 3.27
C VAL A 287 -7.61 -16.03 3.75
N THR A 288 -6.71 -16.92 4.16
CA THR A 288 -7.04 -18.16 4.87
C THR A 288 -6.40 -18.14 6.24
N ILE A 289 -7.20 -18.31 7.28
CA ILE A 289 -6.75 -18.49 8.66
C ILE A 289 -7.16 -19.89 9.10
N SER A 290 -6.18 -20.74 9.43
CA SER A 290 -6.42 -22.06 10.00
C SER A 290 -6.31 -21.98 11.52
N ILE A 291 -7.28 -22.54 12.23
CA ILE A 291 -7.27 -22.59 13.69
C ILE A 291 -6.50 -23.82 14.14
N LEU A 292 -5.52 -23.63 15.02
CA LEU A 292 -4.74 -24.69 15.64
C LEU A 292 -5.37 -25.07 16.98
N ASP A 293 -5.45 -26.38 17.16
CA ASP A 293 -6.00 -27.06 18.33
C ASP A 293 -5.19 -26.79 19.60
N VAL A 294 -5.91 -26.58 20.70
CA VAL A 294 -5.44 -26.54 22.07
C VAL A 294 -6.31 -27.50 22.84
N ASN A 295 -5.71 -28.37 23.65
CA ASN A 295 -6.47 -29.32 24.46
C ASN A 295 -7.27 -28.61 25.55
N ASP A 296 -8.51 -28.25 25.25
CA ASP A 296 -9.44 -27.54 26.13
C ASP A 296 -10.76 -28.31 26.33
N ASN A 297 -10.99 -29.38 25.58
CA ASN A 297 -12.05 -30.34 25.82
C ASN A 297 -11.52 -31.52 26.62
N ARG A 298 -12.23 -31.87 27.70
CA ARG A 298 -11.92 -33.10 28.45
C ARG A 298 -12.56 -34.31 27.74
N PRO A 299 -11.97 -35.52 27.87
CA PRO A 299 -12.67 -36.75 27.52
C PRO A 299 -13.98 -36.86 28.29
N GLU A 300 -15.09 -37.15 27.61
CA GLU A 300 -16.40 -37.31 28.23
C GLU A 300 -16.90 -38.74 28.03
N PHE A 301 -17.22 -39.44 29.12
CA PHE A 301 -17.78 -40.79 29.02
C PHE A 301 -19.16 -40.78 28.37
N THR A 302 -19.39 -41.74 27.48
CA THR A 302 -20.71 -41.93 26.82
C THR A 302 -21.83 -42.27 27.82
N GLN A 303 -21.48 -42.83 28.99
CA GLN A 303 -22.40 -43.09 30.09
C GLN A 303 -21.72 -42.85 31.44
N ARG A 304 -22.47 -42.29 32.39
CA ARG A 304 -21.97 -42.02 33.75
C ARG A 304 -21.94 -43.27 34.64
N ASP A 305 -22.92 -44.15 34.46
CA ASP A 305 -23.09 -45.37 35.25
C ASP A 305 -23.30 -46.58 34.34
N TYR A 306 -22.55 -47.64 34.59
CA TYR A 306 -22.68 -48.94 33.94
C TYR A 306 -23.06 -50.00 34.96
N PHE A 307 -23.94 -50.93 34.60
CA PHE A 307 -24.41 -51.99 35.50
C PHE A 307 -24.23 -53.35 34.85
N ILE A 308 -23.58 -54.27 35.55
CA ILE A 308 -23.37 -55.64 35.07
C ILE A 308 -23.45 -56.65 36.22
N ARG A 309 -23.83 -57.88 35.88
CA ARG A 309 -23.73 -59.03 36.77
C ARG A 309 -22.61 -59.93 36.29
N LEU A 310 -21.74 -60.34 37.20
CA LEU A 310 -20.62 -61.22 36.90
C LEU A 310 -20.67 -62.42 37.83
N ASN A 311 -20.62 -63.62 37.27
CA ASN A 311 -20.64 -64.83 38.07
C ASN A 311 -19.29 -65.04 38.76
N GLU A 312 -19.29 -65.54 40.00
CA GLU A 312 -18.04 -65.73 40.74
C GLU A 312 -17.12 -66.80 40.11
N ASP A 313 -17.69 -67.72 39.34
CA ASP A 313 -16.98 -68.75 38.58
C ASP A 313 -16.34 -68.22 37.27
N ALA A 314 -16.50 -66.93 36.97
CA ALA A 314 -15.90 -66.31 35.80
C ALA A 314 -14.37 -66.49 35.84
N SER A 315 -13.82 -67.07 34.76
CA SER A 315 -12.38 -67.28 34.63
C SER A 315 -11.62 -65.95 34.66
N VAL A 316 -10.42 -65.97 35.25
CA VAL A 316 -9.46 -64.88 35.10
C VAL A 316 -9.17 -64.65 33.61
N GLY A 317 -9.17 -63.39 33.20
CA GLY A 317 -9.05 -62.95 31.81
C GLY A 317 -10.40 -62.67 31.13
N THR A 318 -11.53 -63.00 31.76
CA THR A 318 -12.86 -62.70 31.21
C THR A 318 -13.03 -61.19 30.97
N SER A 319 -13.41 -60.81 29.75
CA SER A 319 -13.86 -59.46 29.42
C SER A 319 -15.17 -59.14 30.12
N VAL A 320 -15.15 -58.16 31.02
CA VAL A 320 -16.31 -57.78 31.83
C VAL A 320 -17.15 -56.76 31.10
N LEU A 321 -16.55 -55.62 30.76
CA LEU A 321 -17.25 -54.49 30.16
C LEU A 321 -16.24 -53.61 29.42
N SER A 322 -16.67 -52.96 28.34
CA SER A 322 -15.91 -51.87 27.72
C SER A 322 -16.57 -50.54 28.03
N VAL A 323 -15.79 -49.57 28.48
CA VAL A 323 -16.23 -48.17 28.65
C VAL A 323 -15.57 -47.30 27.59
N THR A 324 -16.28 -46.27 27.12
CA THR A 324 -15.80 -45.39 26.06
C THR A 324 -16.07 -43.94 26.43
N ALA A 325 -15.02 -43.13 26.33
CA ALA A 325 -15.08 -41.68 26.37
C ALA A 325 -14.75 -41.09 24.98
N ILE A 326 -15.29 -39.90 24.72
CA ILE A 326 -15.05 -39.14 23.49
C ILE A 326 -14.46 -37.80 23.90
N ASP A 327 -13.41 -37.41 23.21
CA ASP A 327 -12.76 -36.12 23.34
C ASP A 327 -12.89 -35.41 21.98
N ARG A 328 -13.17 -34.10 22.01
CA ARG A 328 -13.47 -33.31 20.81
C ARG A 328 -12.21 -32.70 20.18
N ASP A 329 -11.11 -32.63 20.93
CA ASP A 329 -9.84 -32.10 20.44
C ASP A 329 -9.25 -32.98 19.32
N VAL A 330 -8.48 -32.37 18.41
CA VAL A 330 -7.84 -33.10 17.31
C VAL A 330 -6.81 -34.08 17.85
N ASN A 331 -6.88 -35.33 17.37
CA ASN A 331 -5.92 -36.39 17.71
C ASN A 331 -5.80 -36.64 19.22
N SER A 332 -6.85 -36.36 20.01
CA SER A 332 -6.83 -36.68 21.45
C SER A 332 -6.63 -38.18 21.66
N ILE A 333 -5.71 -38.52 22.57
CA ILE A 333 -5.37 -39.89 22.95
C ILE A 333 -5.88 -40.13 24.36
N ILE A 334 -7.01 -40.82 24.46
CA ILE A 334 -7.65 -41.13 25.74
C ILE A 334 -7.00 -42.38 26.36
N SER A 335 -6.55 -42.23 27.60
CA SER A 335 -6.09 -43.31 28.47
C SER A 335 -7.13 -43.62 29.54
N TYR A 336 -7.30 -44.90 29.88
CA TYR A 336 -8.29 -45.35 30.87
C TYR A 336 -7.62 -45.99 32.07
N GLN A 337 -8.08 -45.68 33.28
CA GLN A 337 -7.55 -46.22 34.53
C GLN A 337 -8.68 -46.49 35.54
N ILE A 338 -8.55 -47.55 36.34
CA ILE A 338 -9.43 -47.76 37.49
C ILE A 338 -8.79 -47.05 38.68
N THR A 339 -9.40 -45.96 39.13
CA THR A 339 -8.86 -45.07 40.17
C THR A 339 -9.52 -45.29 41.53
N GLY A 340 -10.65 -46.01 41.58
CA GLY A 340 -11.38 -46.26 42.82
C GLY A 340 -12.20 -47.55 42.80
N GLY A 341 -12.56 -48.05 43.98
CA GLY A 341 -13.51 -49.16 44.17
C GLY A 341 -13.03 -50.56 43.75
N ASN A 342 -11.79 -50.70 43.28
CA ASN A 342 -11.19 -51.98 42.89
C ASN A 342 -10.53 -52.69 44.08
N THR A 343 -11.34 -53.07 45.06
CA THR A 343 -10.88 -53.80 46.24
C THR A 343 -10.14 -55.08 45.84
N ARG A 344 -8.97 -55.31 46.45
CA ARG A 344 -8.09 -56.46 46.19
C ARG A 344 -7.68 -56.63 44.71
N ASN A 345 -7.70 -55.55 43.93
CA ASN A 345 -7.26 -55.51 42.53
C ASN A 345 -7.87 -56.62 41.67
N ARG A 346 -9.16 -56.90 41.85
CA ARG A 346 -9.86 -57.97 41.12
C ARG A 346 -10.01 -57.67 39.64
N PHE A 347 -10.04 -56.41 39.25
CA PHE A 347 -10.21 -55.97 37.88
C PHE A 347 -8.98 -55.25 37.36
N ALA A 348 -8.72 -55.34 36.06
CA ALA A 348 -7.78 -54.47 35.34
C ALA A 348 -8.51 -53.77 34.22
N ILE A 349 -7.93 -52.68 33.73
CA ILE A 349 -8.40 -51.98 32.54
C ILE A 349 -7.26 -51.78 31.57
N THR A 350 -7.54 -51.97 30.28
CA THR A 350 -6.58 -51.73 29.20
C THR A 350 -7.27 -50.94 28.09
N THR A 351 -6.53 -50.01 27.47
CA THR A 351 -7.03 -49.33 26.27
C THR A 351 -6.92 -50.25 25.06
N GLN A 352 -8.05 -50.65 24.49
CA GLN A 352 -8.13 -51.48 23.29
C GLN A 352 -9.08 -50.83 22.28
N GLY A 353 -8.57 -50.49 21.09
CA GLY A 353 -9.38 -49.90 20.02
C GLY A 353 -10.05 -48.55 20.38
N GLY A 354 -9.42 -47.75 21.25
CA GLY A 354 -9.96 -46.47 21.73
C GLY A 354 -10.92 -46.56 22.92
N ALA A 355 -11.26 -47.77 23.37
CA ALA A 355 -12.11 -48.00 24.53
C ALA A 355 -11.32 -48.62 25.71
N GLY A 356 -11.80 -48.39 26.93
CA GLY A 356 -11.27 -49.01 28.14
C GLY A 356 -11.95 -50.36 28.39
N LEU A 357 -11.26 -51.45 28.06
CA LEU A 357 -11.75 -52.80 28.33
C LEU A 357 -11.39 -53.21 29.76
N ILE A 358 -12.41 -53.46 30.58
CA ILE A 358 -12.29 -53.99 31.94
C ILE A 358 -12.28 -55.51 31.87
N THR A 359 -11.27 -56.14 32.47
CA THR A 359 -11.11 -57.59 32.55
C THR A 359 -10.98 -58.06 33.99
N LEU A 360 -11.41 -59.29 34.24
CA LEU A 360 -11.20 -59.94 35.54
C LEU A 360 -9.74 -60.38 35.66
N SER A 361 -9.00 -59.84 36.62
CA SER A 361 -7.57 -60.13 36.85
C SER A 361 -7.32 -61.19 37.91
N LEU A 362 -8.22 -61.34 38.87
CA LEU A 362 -8.12 -62.32 39.95
C LEU A 362 -9.48 -62.98 40.20
N PRO A 363 -9.52 -64.22 40.71
CA PRO A 363 -10.77 -64.92 40.98
C PRO A 363 -11.69 -64.13 41.91
N LEU A 364 -12.99 -64.27 41.68
CA LEU A 364 -14.03 -63.69 42.52
C LEU A 364 -14.39 -64.67 43.64
N ASP A 365 -14.95 -64.12 44.71
CA ASP A 365 -15.51 -64.87 45.83
C ASP A 365 -16.79 -64.13 46.27
N TYR A 366 -17.94 -64.73 45.99
CA TYR A 366 -19.25 -64.15 46.29
C TYR A 366 -19.47 -63.96 47.79
N LYS A 367 -18.88 -64.79 48.64
CA LYS A 367 -19.00 -64.67 50.10
C LYS A 367 -18.11 -63.54 50.63
N GLN A 368 -16.99 -63.25 49.97
CA GLN A 368 -16.07 -62.17 50.34
C GLN A 368 -16.58 -60.79 49.93
N GLU A 369 -17.06 -60.63 48.70
CA GLU A 369 -17.53 -59.33 48.20
C GLU A 369 -18.56 -59.48 47.08
N ARG A 370 -19.78 -59.01 47.36
CA ARG A 370 -20.94 -59.20 46.47
C ARG A 370 -21.12 -58.08 45.45
N ARG A 371 -20.41 -56.96 45.61
CA ARG A 371 -20.57 -55.79 44.75
C ARG A 371 -19.28 -55.00 44.70
N TYR A 372 -18.87 -54.63 43.49
CA TYR A 372 -17.83 -53.65 43.22
C TYR A 372 -18.47 -52.43 42.58
N VAL A 373 -18.00 -51.23 42.94
CA VAL A 373 -18.34 -49.97 42.28
C VAL A 373 -17.05 -49.34 41.84
N LEU A 374 -16.59 -49.68 40.64
CA LEU A 374 -15.33 -49.19 40.11
C LEU A 374 -15.49 -47.73 39.69
N THR A 375 -14.57 -46.87 40.11
CA THR A 375 -14.40 -45.53 39.52
C THR A 375 -13.39 -45.67 38.39
N VAL A 376 -13.82 -45.38 37.17
CA VAL A 376 -12.99 -45.44 35.99
C VAL A 376 -12.76 -44.02 35.47
N THR A 377 -11.51 -43.65 35.30
CA THR A 377 -11.08 -42.33 34.82
C THR A 377 -10.63 -42.45 33.37
N ALA A 378 -11.16 -41.59 32.49
CA ALA A 378 -10.64 -41.35 31.14
C ALA A 378 -9.85 -40.04 31.16
N SER A 379 -8.65 -40.02 30.58
CA SER A 379 -7.80 -38.83 30.54
C SER A 379 -7.01 -38.71 29.25
N ASP A 380 -6.91 -37.48 28.74
CA ASP A 380 -6.10 -37.05 27.59
C ASP A 380 -4.67 -36.60 27.98
N ARG A 381 -4.26 -36.89 29.23
CA ARG A 381 -3.05 -36.47 29.98
C ARG A 381 -3.21 -35.20 30.82
N ILE A 382 -4.06 -34.26 30.43
CA ILE A 382 -4.20 -32.97 31.12
C ILE A 382 -5.55 -32.91 31.83
N LEU A 383 -6.62 -33.16 31.08
CA LEU A 383 -7.98 -33.19 31.53
C LEU A 383 -8.45 -34.65 31.73
N HIS A 384 -9.54 -34.81 32.46
CA HIS A 384 -10.10 -36.12 32.75
C HIS A 384 -11.58 -36.04 33.11
N ASP A 385 -12.26 -37.18 32.97
CA ASP A 385 -13.62 -37.41 33.46
C ASP A 385 -13.71 -38.80 34.11
N ASN A 386 -14.77 -39.03 34.88
CA ASN A 386 -14.99 -40.26 35.64
C ASN A 386 -16.37 -40.87 35.35
N CYS A 387 -16.41 -42.19 35.19
CA CYS A 387 -17.65 -42.99 35.23
C CYS A 387 -17.60 -44.05 36.33
N TYR A 388 -18.75 -44.66 36.61
CA TYR A 388 -18.91 -45.68 37.65
C TYR A 388 -19.40 -47.00 37.06
N VAL A 389 -18.71 -48.09 37.37
CA VAL A 389 -19.09 -49.44 36.93
C VAL A 389 -19.54 -50.26 38.13
N HIS A 390 -20.83 -50.54 38.19
CA HIS A 390 -21.49 -51.32 39.24
C HIS A 390 -21.52 -52.79 38.83
N ILE A 391 -20.64 -53.59 39.43
CA ILE A 391 -20.51 -55.02 39.17
C ILE A 391 -21.12 -55.77 40.36
N ASN A 392 -22.27 -56.40 40.15
CA ASN A 392 -22.87 -57.28 41.14
C ASN A 392 -22.40 -58.71 40.92
N ILE A 393 -21.77 -59.30 41.93
CA ILE A 393 -21.33 -60.70 41.86
C ILE A 393 -22.54 -61.60 42.10
N THR A 394 -22.71 -62.60 41.26
CA THR A 394 -23.70 -63.67 41.48
C THR A 394 -23.00 -64.92 41.98
N ASP A 395 -23.67 -65.62 42.89
CA ASP A 395 -23.23 -66.91 43.43
C ASP A 395 -23.29 -67.96 42.30
N ALA A 396 -22.23 -68.75 42.15
CA ALA A 396 -22.21 -69.86 41.22
C ALA A 396 -22.58 -71.14 41.98
N ASN A 397 -23.54 -71.90 41.48
CA ASN A 397 -23.92 -73.19 42.06
C ASN A 397 -22.83 -74.26 41.83
N THR A 398 -21.70 -74.08 42.50
CA THR A 398 -20.46 -74.86 42.38
C THR A 398 -20.31 -75.87 43.50
N HIS A 399 -21.14 -75.76 44.53
CA HIS A 399 -21.20 -76.68 45.66
C HIS A 399 -22.44 -77.56 45.49
N ARG A 400 -22.31 -78.81 45.91
CA ARG A 400 -23.46 -79.71 46.05
C ARG A 400 -23.91 -79.65 47.51
N PRO A 401 -25.21 -79.73 47.80
CA PRO A 401 -25.67 -79.87 49.18
C PRO A 401 -24.97 -81.07 49.84
N VAL A 402 -24.41 -80.84 51.02
CA VAL A 402 -23.73 -81.88 51.80
C VAL A 402 -24.57 -82.22 53.02
N PHE A 403 -24.86 -83.50 53.21
CA PHE A 403 -25.51 -83.99 54.42
C PHE A 403 -24.62 -83.73 55.64
N GLN A 404 -25.22 -83.36 56.78
CA GLN A 404 -24.49 -83.07 58.02
C GLN A 404 -23.65 -84.25 58.55
N SER A 405 -23.98 -85.47 58.14
CA SER A 405 -23.21 -86.67 58.46
C SER A 405 -23.11 -87.59 57.24
N VAL A 406 -21.99 -88.30 57.13
CA VAL A 406 -21.79 -89.38 56.16
C VAL A 406 -22.53 -90.67 56.55
N HIS A 407 -22.93 -90.81 57.82
CA HIS A 407 -23.68 -91.96 58.34
C HIS A 407 -24.76 -91.49 59.32
N TYR A 408 -25.97 -92.01 59.14
CA TYR A 408 -27.09 -91.80 60.07
C TYR A 408 -27.54 -93.15 60.62
N THR A 409 -27.52 -93.29 61.94
CA THR A 409 -28.12 -94.42 62.66
C THR A 409 -29.34 -93.93 63.40
N ALA A 410 -30.46 -94.63 63.25
CA ALA A 410 -31.69 -94.35 63.98
C ALA A 410 -32.28 -95.67 64.46
N ASP A 411 -32.57 -95.76 65.75
CA ASP A 411 -33.23 -96.91 66.35
C ASP A 411 -34.74 -96.70 66.30
N ILE A 412 -35.47 -97.71 65.83
CA ILE A 412 -36.92 -97.69 65.74
C ILE A 412 -37.50 -98.92 66.44
N ASN A 413 -38.60 -98.72 67.16
CA ASN A 413 -39.32 -99.82 67.81
C ASN A 413 -40.28 -100.50 66.82
N GLU A 414 -40.47 -101.82 66.96
CA GLU A 414 -41.25 -102.64 66.03
C GLU A 414 -42.75 -102.30 65.97
N ASP A 415 -43.26 -101.61 67.00
CA ASP A 415 -44.66 -101.28 67.21
C ASP A 415 -45.06 -99.88 66.69
N ARG A 416 -44.16 -99.18 65.99
CA ARG A 416 -44.43 -97.83 65.47
C ARG A 416 -45.54 -97.84 64.39
N PRO A 417 -46.56 -96.97 64.50
CA PRO A 417 -47.63 -96.88 63.51
C PRO A 417 -47.15 -96.32 62.17
N ILE A 418 -47.84 -96.73 61.09
CA ILE A 418 -47.56 -96.30 59.72
C ILE A 418 -47.62 -94.76 59.63
N GLY A 419 -46.59 -94.15 59.03
CA GLY A 419 -46.44 -92.70 58.90
C GLY A 419 -45.58 -92.03 59.98
N SER A 420 -45.02 -92.79 60.93
CA SER A 420 -44.12 -92.27 61.96
C SER A 420 -42.79 -91.77 61.36
N THR A 421 -42.36 -90.56 61.76
CA THR A 421 -41.03 -90.05 61.42
C THR A 421 -39.95 -90.86 62.14
N VAL A 422 -38.98 -91.39 61.39
CA VAL A 422 -37.89 -92.24 61.91
C VAL A 422 -36.64 -91.42 62.18
N VAL A 423 -36.22 -90.61 61.20
CA VAL A 423 -35.07 -89.72 61.30
C VAL A 423 -35.32 -88.50 60.42
N ILE A 424 -34.88 -87.33 60.87
CA ILE A 424 -34.83 -86.12 60.05
C ILE A 424 -33.37 -85.89 59.70
N ILE A 425 -33.06 -85.92 58.41
CA ILE A 425 -31.73 -85.61 57.90
C ILE A 425 -31.71 -84.20 57.34
N SER A 426 -30.64 -83.49 57.64
CA SER A 426 -30.38 -82.12 57.20
C SER A 426 -29.18 -82.13 56.25
N ALA A 427 -29.30 -81.36 55.18
CA ALA A 427 -28.19 -80.99 54.32
C ALA A 427 -28.02 -79.47 54.37
N THR A 428 -26.78 -79.02 54.17
CA THR A 428 -26.45 -77.61 53.99
C THR A 428 -25.89 -77.42 52.59
N ASP A 429 -26.28 -76.33 51.94
CA ASP A 429 -25.78 -75.89 50.63
C ASP A 429 -25.21 -74.47 50.77
#